data_AF-A0A4S4DSP0-F1
#
_entry.id   AF-A0A4S4DSP0-F1
#
_cell.length_a   1.000
_cell.length_b   1.000
_cell.length_c   1.000
_cell.angle_alpha   90.00
_cell.angle_beta   90.00
_cell.angle_gamma   90.00
#
_symmetry.space_group_name_H-M   'P 1'
#
loop_
_entity.id
_entity.type
_entity.pdbx_description
1 polymer ?
#
loop_
_entity_poly.entity_id
_entity_poly.type
_entity_poly.pdbx_seq_one_letter_code
_entity_poly.pdbx_strand_id
1 'polypeptide(L)'
;MGIVSFISTVPSLPALPPVPSPPTITTSAVPSYPIHASTISCKIEADNASETQFGRRDVLKCFGATIGMEIIASSGSFVEEAYAADLIQRRQRSEFQSNVKVTLSAAIKVNPTMILNDSTDLYGNPDLIPSILTLAVNDAMTYDKATKSGCPNGSIRFRSSNANVQNDPTVLDAWNVDETKLWNMQTMLNCQFHMEILDHGSKISRPENKGLSAALNLLEEAKKEIDLYSKCGPISFADLIQYAGQSAIKSTFLASAIRKCGGNEEKGSLLYTAYGSNGQWGLFDRQFGRFDAQEPDPEGRVPQWEKASVQEMKDKFSAIGLGGQLAVMSAFLGPDQMATETLLATDRDVAPWVEKYQRSRETVSETDYEVDLITTLTKLSALGQQINYEAYAYPVQRVDFSKLKL
;
A
#
# COMPACT_ATOMS: atom_id res chain seq x y z
N MET A 1 -49.08 -50.62 18.95
CA MET A 1 -48.98 -50.04 17.59
C MET A 1 -47.68 -49.25 17.54
N GLY A 2 -46.73 -49.75 16.77
CA GLY A 2 -45.32 -49.36 16.84
C GLY A 2 -45.02 -48.06 16.11
N ILE A 3 -44.14 -47.27 16.72
CA ILE A 3 -43.49 -46.08 16.16
C ILE A 3 -42.33 -46.57 15.30
N VAL A 4 -42.29 -46.19 14.02
CA VAL A 4 -41.23 -46.56 13.07
C VAL A 4 -40.28 -45.37 12.92
N SER A 5 -39.04 -45.57 13.34
CA SER A 5 -37.90 -44.69 13.10
C SER A 5 -37.31 -44.97 11.72
N PHE A 6 -37.02 -43.92 10.94
CA PHE A 6 -36.26 -44.01 9.69
C PHE A 6 -34.79 -43.69 9.95
N ILE A 7 -33.94 -44.73 9.87
CA ILE A 7 -32.48 -44.63 9.84
C ILE A 7 -32.07 -44.70 8.36
N SER A 8 -31.32 -43.69 7.89
CA SER A 8 -30.76 -43.63 6.54
C SER A 8 -29.41 -44.34 6.49
N THR A 9 -29.31 -45.37 5.66
CA THR A 9 -28.16 -46.25 5.49
C THR A 9 -27.22 -45.73 4.39
N VAL A 10 -25.93 -45.65 4.68
CA VAL A 10 -24.84 -45.37 3.73
C VAL A 10 -24.36 -46.70 3.10
N PRO A 11 -24.08 -46.80 1.79
CA PRO A 11 -23.52 -48.01 1.19
C PRO A 11 -22.01 -48.13 1.43
N SER A 12 -21.59 -49.29 1.91
CA SER A 12 -20.20 -49.70 2.12
C SER A 12 -19.51 -50.22 0.85
N LEU A 13 -18.22 -49.91 0.73
CA LEU A 13 -17.27 -50.39 -0.28
C LEU A 13 -16.94 -51.89 -0.12
N PRO A 14 -16.65 -52.64 -1.21
CA PRO A 14 -16.03 -53.96 -1.12
C PRO A 14 -14.49 -53.88 -1.03
N ALA A 15 -13.91 -54.75 -0.21
CA ALA A 15 -12.49 -54.94 0.07
C ALA A 15 -11.88 -56.12 -0.72
N LEU A 16 -10.53 -56.15 -0.87
CA LEU A 16 -9.60 -57.31 -1.00
C LEU A 16 -8.20 -56.80 -1.46
N PRO A 17 -7.06 -57.53 -1.34
CA PRO A 17 -6.41 -58.24 -0.22
C PRO A 17 -4.95 -57.70 0.05
N PRO A 18 -4.15 -58.26 1.02
CA PRO A 18 -2.96 -57.57 1.55
C PRO A 18 -1.56 -58.21 1.31
N VAL A 19 -0.50 -57.42 1.62
CA VAL A 19 0.93 -57.75 2.03
C VAL A 19 1.95 -57.95 0.87
N PRO A 20 3.27 -57.54 0.91
CA PRO A 20 4.19 -57.42 2.06
C PRO A 20 5.06 -56.14 2.25
N SER A 21 5.55 -56.05 3.49
CA SER A 21 6.40 -55.04 4.14
C SER A 21 7.90 -55.09 3.74
N PRO A 22 8.66 -54.01 3.96
CA PRO A 22 10.09 -53.92 3.65
C PRO A 22 11.00 -54.48 4.77
N PRO A 23 12.21 -54.98 4.46
CA PRO A 23 13.14 -55.51 5.46
C PRO A 23 14.01 -54.39 6.07
N THR A 24 14.35 -54.55 7.35
CA THR A 24 15.38 -53.78 8.08
C THR A 24 16.43 -54.77 8.59
N ILE A 25 17.71 -54.63 8.21
CA ILE A 25 18.89 -55.09 8.99
C ILE A 25 20.06 -54.09 8.81
N THR A 26 20.81 -53.97 9.89
CA THR A 26 21.86 -53.07 10.41
C THR A 26 23.23 -52.95 9.71
N THR A 27 23.84 -51.77 9.86
CA THR A 27 25.27 -51.35 9.94
C THR A 27 26.37 -52.08 9.14
N SER A 28 27.08 -51.34 8.26
CA SER A 28 28.55 -51.05 8.36
C SER A 28 29.12 -50.23 7.18
N ALA A 29 30.00 -49.29 7.54
CA ALA A 29 31.12 -48.66 6.81
C ALA A 29 30.92 -47.85 5.49
N VAL A 30 31.41 -46.61 5.57
CA VAL A 30 31.63 -45.62 4.50
C VAL A 30 32.76 -46.04 3.55
N PRO A 31 32.66 -45.71 2.24
CA PRO A 31 33.79 -45.05 1.59
C PRO A 31 33.37 -43.79 0.82
N SER A 32 34.05 -42.70 1.15
CA SER A 32 34.04 -41.39 0.49
C SER A 32 34.70 -41.43 -0.88
N TYR A 33 34.06 -40.84 -1.89
CA TYR A 33 34.68 -40.49 -3.18
C TYR A 33 34.55 -38.98 -3.45
N PRO A 34 35.58 -38.31 -4.00
CA PRO A 34 35.67 -36.86 -4.08
C PRO A 34 34.93 -36.27 -5.28
N ILE A 35 34.31 -35.10 -5.08
CA ILE A 35 33.68 -34.29 -6.12
C ILE A 35 34.75 -33.40 -6.75
N HIS A 36 35.10 -33.66 -8.02
CA HIS A 36 35.89 -32.74 -8.84
C HIS A 36 34.98 -31.67 -9.45
N ALA A 37 35.35 -30.41 -9.22
CA ALA A 37 34.72 -29.24 -9.82
C ALA A 37 34.96 -29.21 -11.34
N SER A 38 33.88 -29.11 -12.12
CA SER A 38 33.95 -28.80 -13.54
C SER A 38 33.26 -27.47 -13.84
N THR A 39 34.07 -26.53 -14.32
CA THR A 39 33.70 -25.22 -14.84
C THR A 39 32.86 -25.39 -16.11
N ILE A 40 31.66 -24.79 -16.14
CA ILE A 40 30.86 -24.67 -17.36
C ILE A 40 31.41 -23.50 -18.17
N SER A 41 31.99 -23.79 -19.33
CA SER A 41 32.42 -22.79 -20.31
C SER A 41 31.49 -22.87 -21.53
N CYS A 42 30.76 -21.79 -21.81
CA CYS A 42 29.95 -21.68 -23.01
C CYS A 42 30.87 -21.31 -24.19
N LYS A 43 31.17 -22.28 -25.04
CA LYS A 43 31.88 -22.06 -26.31
C LYS A 43 30.90 -22.14 -27.48
N ILE A 44 30.78 -21.04 -28.21
CA ILE A 44 30.08 -20.97 -29.50
C ILE A 44 31.14 -21.32 -30.55
N GLU A 45 30.91 -22.38 -31.33
CA GLU A 45 31.74 -22.73 -32.49
C GLU A 45 30.85 -23.07 -33.69
N ALA A 46 31.20 -22.48 -34.83
CA ALA A 46 30.51 -22.56 -36.10
C ALA A 46 31.10 -23.65 -37.01
N ASP A 47 30.19 -24.29 -37.76
CA ASP A 47 30.31 -25.08 -39.00
C ASP A 47 31.52 -26.01 -39.25
N ASN A 48 31.22 -27.28 -39.56
CA ASN A 48 31.30 -27.79 -40.94
C ASN A 48 30.77 -29.24 -41.08
N ALA A 49 30.27 -29.53 -42.28
CA ALA A 49 29.49 -30.69 -42.69
C ALA A 49 30.21 -32.05 -42.68
N SER A 50 29.48 -33.13 -42.38
CA SER A 50 29.10 -34.19 -43.36
C SER A 50 28.49 -35.42 -42.68
N GLU A 51 27.65 -36.10 -43.44
CA GLU A 51 27.10 -37.45 -43.30
C GLU A 51 25.64 -37.60 -42.83
N THR A 52 24.92 -38.18 -43.78
CA THR A 52 23.49 -38.40 -43.90
C THR A 52 23.04 -39.60 -43.09
N GLN A 53 22.10 -39.38 -42.16
CA GLN A 53 21.20 -40.43 -41.72
C GLN A 53 19.79 -39.85 -41.54
N PHE A 54 18.93 -40.10 -42.53
CA PHE A 54 17.54 -39.69 -42.52
C PHE A 54 16.75 -40.51 -41.50
N GLY A 55 16.41 -39.88 -40.37
CA GLY A 55 15.60 -40.46 -39.30
C GLY A 55 14.28 -39.71 -39.11
N ARG A 56 13.16 -40.31 -39.53
CA ARG A 56 11.74 -40.18 -39.11
C ARG A 56 11.13 -38.82 -38.67
N ARG A 57 11.82 -37.69 -38.75
CA ARG A 57 11.32 -36.34 -38.42
C ARG A 57 11.22 -35.37 -39.61
N ASP A 58 11.19 -35.89 -40.83
CA ASP A 58 11.12 -35.08 -42.06
C ASP A 58 9.72 -34.94 -42.68
N VAL A 59 8.65 -35.02 -41.88
CA VAL A 59 7.26 -34.79 -42.37
C VAL A 59 6.71 -33.40 -41.99
N LEU A 60 7.52 -32.53 -41.39
CA LEU A 60 7.12 -31.14 -41.14
C LEU A 60 8.13 -30.14 -41.73
N LYS A 61 8.47 -30.35 -43.01
CA LYS A 61 9.23 -29.38 -43.82
C LYS A 61 8.62 -29.28 -45.21
N CYS A 62 7.37 -28.85 -45.29
CA CYS A 62 6.76 -28.24 -46.48
C CYS A 62 5.51 -27.48 -46.01
N PHE A 63 5.32 -26.26 -46.51
CA PHE A 63 4.34 -25.22 -46.14
C PHE A 63 4.73 -24.34 -44.94
N GLY A 64 5.44 -23.24 -45.24
CA GLY A 64 5.60 -22.12 -44.28
C GLY A 64 6.81 -21.20 -44.50
N ALA A 65 7.78 -21.55 -45.33
CA ALA A 65 8.91 -20.66 -45.66
C ALA A 65 8.51 -19.69 -46.78
N THR A 66 7.79 -18.62 -46.45
CA THR A 66 7.76 -17.36 -47.25
C THR A 66 7.04 -16.17 -46.57
N ILE A 67 6.44 -16.32 -45.38
CA ILE A 67 5.96 -15.17 -44.58
C ILE A 67 6.54 -15.30 -43.16
N GLY A 68 7.80 -14.93 -42.98
CA GLY A 68 8.46 -15.08 -41.68
C GLY A 68 9.86 -14.46 -41.55
N MET A 69 10.33 -13.75 -42.57
CA MET A 69 11.59 -12.97 -42.51
C MET A 69 11.35 -11.45 -42.59
N GLU A 70 10.11 -10.99 -42.67
CA GLU A 70 9.77 -9.56 -42.67
C GLU A 70 9.26 -9.07 -41.30
N ILE A 71 8.85 -9.98 -40.40
CA ILE A 71 8.36 -9.63 -39.05
C ILE A 71 9.51 -9.50 -38.04
N ILE A 72 10.60 -10.27 -38.19
CA ILE A 72 11.76 -10.21 -37.28
C ILE A 72 12.73 -9.08 -37.67
N ALA A 73 12.83 -8.72 -38.95
CA ALA A 73 13.67 -7.61 -39.40
C ALA A 73 13.01 -6.22 -39.18
N SER A 74 11.69 -6.14 -39.06
CA SER A 74 10.97 -4.86 -38.83
C SER A 74 10.73 -4.52 -37.36
N SER A 75 11.00 -5.44 -36.44
CA SER A 75 10.67 -5.27 -35.00
C SER A 75 11.87 -4.92 -34.12
N GLY A 76 13.12 -5.04 -34.61
CA GLY A 76 14.33 -4.91 -33.79
C GLY A 76 14.53 -3.53 -33.15
N SER A 77 14.44 -2.45 -33.94
CA SER A 77 14.64 -1.09 -33.44
C SER A 77 13.49 -0.61 -32.56
N PHE A 78 12.25 -0.92 -32.92
CA PHE A 78 11.07 -0.49 -32.14
C PHE A 78 10.96 -1.23 -30.80
N VAL A 79 11.33 -2.51 -30.74
CA VAL A 79 11.33 -3.27 -29.48
C VAL A 79 12.45 -2.78 -28.56
N GLU A 80 13.63 -2.48 -29.09
CA GLU A 80 14.74 -1.90 -28.32
C GLU A 80 14.42 -0.49 -27.82
N GLU A 81 13.85 0.38 -28.67
CA GLU A 81 13.41 1.72 -28.27
C GLU A 81 12.27 1.68 -27.24
N ALA A 82 11.30 0.78 -27.39
CA ALA A 82 10.21 0.60 -26.42
C ALA A 82 10.73 0.08 -25.07
N TYR A 83 11.66 -0.87 -25.08
CA TYR A 83 12.31 -1.38 -23.87
C TYR A 83 13.17 -0.31 -23.19
N ALA A 84 13.94 0.47 -23.96
CA ALA A 84 14.74 1.57 -23.43
C ALA A 84 13.84 2.68 -22.85
N ALA A 85 12.72 3.00 -23.50
CA ALA A 85 11.74 3.95 -22.98
C ALA A 85 11.13 3.49 -21.65
N ASP A 86 10.73 2.21 -21.53
CA ASP A 86 10.23 1.60 -20.30
C ASP A 86 11.28 1.65 -19.16
N LEU A 87 12.54 1.30 -19.45
CA LEU A 87 13.61 1.40 -18.46
C LEU A 87 13.83 2.83 -17.97
N ILE A 88 13.75 3.82 -18.86
CA ILE A 88 13.91 5.23 -18.48
C ILE A 88 12.72 5.69 -17.61
N GLN A 89 11.49 5.34 -17.98
CA GLN A 89 10.31 5.67 -17.17
C GLN A 89 10.41 5.06 -15.76
N ARG A 90 10.83 3.79 -15.65
CA ARG A 90 11.05 3.14 -14.35
C ARG A 90 12.10 3.86 -13.51
N ARG A 91 13.19 4.32 -14.13
CA ARG A 91 14.23 5.10 -13.45
C ARG A 91 13.69 6.44 -12.96
N GLN A 92 13.02 7.21 -13.84
CA GLN A 92 12.44 8.51 -13.49
C GLN A 92 11.45 8.39 -12.32
N ARG A 93 10.57 7.40 -12.39
CA ARG A 93 9.59 7.11 -11.33
C ARG A 93 10.25 6.70 -10.03
N SER A 94 11.27 5.83 -10.09
CA SER A 94 12.03 5.42 -8.90
C SER A 94 12.75 6.60 -8.23
N GLU A 95 13.37 7.48 -9.01
CA GLU A 95 14.03 8.70 -8.50
C GLU A 95 13.00 9.64 -7.84
N PHE A 96 11.87 9.89 -8.51
CA PHE A 96 10.79 10.72 -7.95
C PHE A 96 10.21 10.13 -6.66
N GLN A 97 9.88 8.84 -6.69
CA GLN A 97 9.36 8.10 -5.54
C GLN A 97 10.35 8.09 -4.36
N SER A 98 11.65 8.01 -4.63
CA SER A 98 12.67 8.12 -3.59
C SER A 98 12.65 9.50 -2.91
N ASN A 99 12.55 10.59 -3.69
CA ASN A 99 12.46 11.94 -3.15
C ASN A 99 11.17 12.13 -2.32
N VAL A 100 10.04 11.63 -2.81
CA VAL A 100 8.76 11.63 -2.08
C VAL A 100 8.89 10.93 -0.73
N LYS A 101 9.51 9.74 -0.69
CA LYS A 101 9.75 9.00 0.56
C LYS A 101 10.64 9.79 1.52
N VAL A 102 11.69 10.45 1.01
CA VAL A 102 12.58 11.28 1.83
C VAL A 102 11.81 12.46 2.43
N THR A 103 11.09 13.26 1.62
CA THR A 103 10.28 14.39 2.09
C THR A 103 9.26 13.93 3.14
N LEU A 104 8.51 12.85 2.88
CA LEU A 104 7.53 12.33 3.85
C LEU A 104 8.18 11.83 5.14
N SER A 105 9.33 11.14 5.04
CA SER A 105 10.05 10.67 6.23
C SER A 105 10.60 11.82 7.07
N ALA A 106 11.03 12.91 6.42
CA ALA A 106 11.47 14.12 7.10
C ALA A 106 10.29 14.80 7.79
N ALA A 107 9.15 14.95 7.11
CA ALA A 107 7.96 15.58 7.67
C ALA A 107 7.37 14.81 8.87
N ILE A 108 7.53 13.48 8.89
CA ILE A 108 7.02 12.62 9.97
C ILE A 108 8.00 12.52 11.15
N LYS A 109 9.32 12.59 10.92
CA LYS A 109 10.34 12.48 11.97
C LYS A 109 10.50 13.79 12.74
N VAL A 110 10.62 13.70 14.07
CA VAL A 110 11.25 14.77 14.87
C VAL A 110 12.73 14.83 14.49
N ASN A 111 13.27 16.04 14.27
CA ASN A 111 14.70 16.29 14.44
C ASN A 111 14.95 16.53 15.94
N PRO A 112 15.63 15.62 16.68
CA PRO A 112 15.93 15.85 18.10
C PRO A 112 16.98 16.96 18.34
N THR A 113 17.51 17.56 17.26
CA THR A 113 18.61 18.53 17.27
C THR A 113 18.18 19.88 16.70
N MET A 114 17.19 20.54 17.31
CA MET A 114 17.06 22.00 17.26
C MET A 114 16.27 22.52 18.48
N ILE A 115 16.85 22.33 19.68
CA ILE A 115 16.77 23.36 20.70
C ILE A 115 18.08 24.11 20.54
N LEU A 116 18.07 25.17 19.73
CA LEU A 116 19.02 26.29 19.67
C LEU A 116 18.78 26.94 18.31
N ASN A 117 18.43 28.23 18.32
CA ASN A 117 18.29 29.16 17.20
C ASN A 117 16.86 29.30 16.64
N ASP A 118 16.06 30.12 17.33
CA ASP A 118 15.09 31.15 16.86
C ASP A 118 14.46 31.11 15.44
N SER A 119 14.25 29.94 14.83
CA SER A 119 13.33 29.73 13.70
C SER A 119 12.43 28.54 13.98
N THR A 120 11.20 28.82 14.38
CA THR A 120 10.19 27.89 14.91
C THR A 120 9.43 27.10 13.85
N ASP A 121 10.03 26.76 12.71
CA ASP A 121 9.34 26.03 11.64
C ASP A 121 10.26 24.98 11.01
N LEU A 122 10.19 23.70 11.45
CA LEU A 122 10.55 22.55 10.61
C LEU A 122 9.97 21.21 11.14
N TYR A 123 8.74 20.92 10.71
CA TYR A 123 8.14 19.64 10.32
C TYR A 123 8.62 18.33 10.97
N GLY A 124 8.43 18.16 12.28
CA GLY A 124 8.42 16.83 12.87
C GLY A 124 7.26 16.67 13.84
N ASN A 125 6.28 15.84 13.50
CA ASN A 125 5.14 15.56 14.39
C ASN A 125 4.82 14.06 14.46
N PRO A 126 5.58 13.29 15.26
CA PRO A 126 5.41 11.84 15.38
C PRO A 126 4.06 11.50 16.03
N ASP A 127 3.45 12.43 16.75
CA ASP A 127 2.13 12.28 17.35
C ASP A 127 1.03 12.16 16.27
N LEU A 128 1.33 12.58 15.04
CA LEU A 128 0.44 12.40 13.89
C LEU A 128 0.58 11.05 13.20
N ILE A 129 1.53 10.18 13.57
CA ILE A 129 1.68 8.85 12.97
C ILE A 129 0.35 8.07 12.98
N PRO A 130 -0.35 7.91 14.13
CA PRO A 130 -1.63 7.21 14.11
C PRO A 130 -2.67 7.88 13.21
N SER A 131 -2.71 9.21 13.19
CA SER A 131 -3.64 9.96 12.32
C SER A 131 -3.33 9.75 10.84
N ILE A 132 -2.05 9.69 10.43
CA ILE A 132 -1.64 9.40 9.06
C ILE A 132 -2.04 7.97 8.66
N LEU A 133 -1.86 7.00 9.56
CA LEU A 133 -2.28 5.62 9.34
C LEU A 133 -3.81 5.54 9.16
N THR A 134 -4.58 6.12 10.08
CA THR A 134 -6.05 6.14 9.99
C THR A 134 -6.52 6.87 8.73
N LEU A 135 -5.86 7.96 8.33
CA LEU A 135 -6.18 8.67 7.08
C LEU A 135 -6.01 7.76 5.85
N ALA A 136 -4.91 7.01 5.77
CA ALA A 136 -4.66 6.08 4.67
C ALA A 136 -5.69 4.93 4.61
N VAL A 137 -6.10 4.40 5.77
CA VAL A 137 -7.12 3.35 5.86
C VAL A 137 -8.52 3.89 5.57
N ASN A 138 -8.91 5.04 6.13
CA ASN A 138 -10.24 5.61 5.92
C ASN A 138 -10.47 6.03 4.47
N ASP A 139 -9.42 6.48 3.77
CA ASP A 139 -9.54 6.73 2.34
C ASP A 139 -9.81 5.45 1.56
N ALA A 140 -9.13 4.34 1.89
CA ALA A 140 -9.31 3.08 1.19
C ALA A 140 -10.59 2.30 1.57
N MET A 141 -11.04 2.43 2.82
CA MET A 141 -12.19 1.69 3.36
C MET A 141 -13.53 2.11 2.77
N THR A 142 -13.60 3.17 1.98
CA THR A 142 -14.82 3.54 1.24
C THR A 142 -15.15 2.61 0.08
N TYR A 143 -14.22 1.71 -0.28
CA TYR A 143 -14.42 0.78 -1.38
C TYR A 143 -15.65 -0.11 -1.17
N ASP A 144 -16.50 -0.14 -2.18
CA ASP A 144 -17.63 -1.04 -2.28
C ASP A 144 -17.49 -1.90 -3.53
N LYS A 145 -17.48 -3.23 -3.34
CA LYS A 145 -17.27 -4.21 -4.42
C LYS A 145 -18.44 -4.26 -5.40
N ALA A 146 -19.67 -4.00 -4.92
CA ALA A 146 -20.86 -4.08 -5.76
C ALA A 146 -20.92 -2.95 -6.78
N THR A 147 -20.66 -1.72 -6.34
CA THR A 147 -20.66 -0.53 -7.20
C THR A 147 -19.30 -0.24 -7.84
N LYS A 148 -18.23 -0.91 -7.39
CA LYS A 148 -16.83 -0.61 -7.77
C LYS A 148 -16.49 0.88 -7.59
N SER A 149 -16.99 1.48 -6.52
CA SER A 149 -16.80 2.88 -6.15
C SER A 149 -16.11 3.01 -4.80
N GLY A 150 -15.63 4.20 -4.46
CA GLY A 150 -14.72 4.41 -3.31
C GLY A 150 -13.27 4.29 -3.74
N CYS A 151 -12.42 3.72 -2.88
CA CYS A 151 -11.00 3.38 -3.07
C CYS A 151 -10.02 4.39 -2.46
N PRO A 152 -8.73 4.04 -2.30
CA PRO A 152 -7.66 5.00 -2.04
C PRO A 152 -7.50 5.96 -3.23
N ASN A 153 -8.35 6.97 -3.29
CA ASN A 153 -8.52 7.92 -4.38
C ASN A 153 -8.33 9.38 -3.92
N GLY A 154 -7.89 9.57 -2.67
CA GLY A 154 -7.66 10.88 -2.09
C GLY A 154 -8.93 11.67 -1.81
N SER A 155 -10.12 11.10 -1.91
CA SER A 155 -11.38 11.82 -1.64
C SER A 155 -11.50 12.26 -0.18
N ILE A 156 -10.74 11.66 0.75
CA ILE A 156 -10.71 12.08 2.16
C ILE A 156 -10.26 13.54 2.34
N ARG A 157 -9.59 14.13 1.34
CA ARG A 157 -9.12 15.53 1.39
C ARG A 157 -10.23 16.57 1.28
N PHE A 158 -11.42 16.19 0.78
CA PHE A 158 -12.48 17.16 0.52
C PHE A 158 -13.02 17.72 1.84
N ARG A 159 -12.93 19.05 1.95
CA ARG A 159 -13.47 19.88 3.04
C ARG A 159 -14.81 20.47 2.63
N SER A 160 -15.65 20.81 3.62
CA SER A 160 -16.82 21.65 3.36
C SER A 160 -16.34 23.02 2.91
N SER A 161 -17.09 23.62 2.00
CA SER A 161 -16.83 24.94 1.39
C SER A 161 -16.74 26.10 2.38
N ASN A 162 -16.95 25.87 3.69
CA ASN A 162 -16.86 26.89 4.74
C ASN A 162 -15.52 26.92 5.48
N ALA A 163 -14.55 26.05 5.17
CA ALA A 163 -13.25 26.03 5.85
C ALA A 163 -12.26 27.11 5.37
N ASN A 164 -12.60 27.90 4.34
CA ASN A 164 -11.74 28.93 3.74
C ASN A 164 -12.13 30.37 4.10
N VAL A 165 -13.04 30.59 5.05
CA VAL A 165 -13.15 31.91 5.69
C VAL A 165 -12.10 31.99 6.78
N GLN A 166 -10.86 32.23 6.34
CA GLN A 166 -9.88 32.89 7.18
C GLN A 166 -10.55 34.18 7.66
N ASN A 167 -10.77 34.29 8.96
CA ASN A 167 -11.22 35.52 9.61
C ASN A 167 -10.18 36.61 9.31
N ASP A 168 -10.36 37.32 8.20
CA ASP A 168 -9.72 38.59 7.95
C ASP A 168 -10.52 39.65 8.71
N PRO A 169 -9.97 40.26 9.78
CA PRO A 169 -10.68 41.26 10.57
C PRO A 169 -10.98 42.55 9.79
N THR A 170 -10.49 42.69 8.55
CA THR A 170 -10.57 43.95 7.79
C THR A 170 -11.84 44.10 6.94
N VAL A 171 -12.74 43.11 6.91
CA VAL A 171 -14.02 43.19 6.16
C VAL A 171 -15.24 43.49 7.05
N LEU A 172 -15.05 43.60 8.37
CA LEU A 172 -16.14 43.85 9.33
C LEU A 172 -16.56 45.33 9.47
N ASP A 173 -15.92 46.27 8.76
CA ASP A 173 -16.26 47.70 8.85
C ASP A 173 -17.33 48.18 7.84
N ALA A 174 -17.93 47.28 7.06
CA ALA A 174 -18.95 47.66 6.06
C ALA A 174 -20.42 47.47 6.49
N TRP A 175 -20.70 46.97 7.70
CA TRP A 175 -22.07 46.69 8.15
C TRP A 175 -22.45 47.52 9.37
N ASN A 176 -22.34 48.84 9.22
CA ASN A 176 -22.97 49.78 10.14
C ASN A 176 -24.44 49.97 9.71
N VAL A 177 -25.31 49.03 10.07
CA VAL A 177 -26.76 49.19 9.95
C VAL A 177 -27.42 48.76 11.25
N ASP A 178 -27.64 49.77 12.08
CA ASP A 178 -28.75 49.99 13.03
C ASP A 178 -29.40 48.73 13.63
N GLU A 179 -28.97 48.39 14.84
CA GLU A 179 -29.67 47.50 15.75
C GLU A 179 -31.09 48.03 16.00
N THR A 180 -32.13 47.33 15.52
CA THR A 180 -33.48 47.17 16.14
C THR A 180 -34.56 46.72 15.15
N LYS A 181 -34.35 45.65 14.38
CA LYS A 181 -35.48 44.99 13.68
C LYS A 181 -35.43 43.46 13.76
N LEU A 182 -36.24 42.96 14.69
CA LEU A 182 -36.99 41.70 14.63
C LEU A 182 -36.32 40.56 13.84
N TRP A 183 -35.46 39.80 14.52
CA TRP A 183 -35.07 38.47 14.07
C TRP A 183 -36.30 37.55 14.16
N ASN A 184 -36.97 37.33 13.03
CA ASN A 184 -38.03 36.33 12.95
C ASN A 184 -37.45 34.94 13.24
N MET A 185 -38.08 34.16 14.12
CA MET A 185 -37.72 32.76 14.41
C MET A 185 -37.70 31.89 13.14
N GLN A 186 -38.46 32.26 12.10
CA GLN A 186 -38.44 31.58 10.80
C GLN A 186 -37.09 31.73 10.07
N THR A 187 -36.39 32.85 10.24
CA THR A 187 -35.06 33.07 9.66
C THR A 187 -34.00 32.28 10.42
N MET A 188 -34.11 32.18 11.75
CA MET A 188 -33.23 31.32 12.55
C MET A 188 -33.45 29.84 12.25
N LEU A 189 -34.71 29.38 12.13
CA LEU A 189 -34.99 28.00 11.72
C LEU A 189 -34.52 27.75 10.28
N ASN A 190 -34.73 28.68 9.35
CA ASN A 190 -34.25 28.52 7.97
C ASN A 190 -32.71 28.54 7.90
N CYS A 191 -32.01 29.31 8.74
CA CYS A 191 -30.55 29.24 8.84
C CYS A 191 -30.09 27.92 9.48
N GLN A 192 -30.77 27.43 10.53
CA GLN A 192 -30.48 26.13 11.13
C GLN A 192 -30.72 24.98 10.13
N PHE A 193 -31.80 25.05 9.34
CA PHE A 193 -32.13 24.08 8.30
C PHE A 193 -31.18 24.18 7.08
N HIS A 194 -30.71 25.39 6.73
CA HIS A 194 -29.68 25.56 5.69
C HIS A 194 -28.30 25.08 6.16
N MET A 195 -28.02 25.14 7.46
CA MET A 195 -26.79 24.60 8.07
C MET A 195 -26.78 23.07 8.10
N GLU A 196 -27.93 22.41 8.24
CA GLU A 196 -28.05 20.94 8.11
C GLU A 196 -28.00 20.46 6.64
N ILE A 197 -28.43 21.29 5.68
CA ILE A 197 -28.51 20.88 4.26
C ILE A 197 -27.18 21.08 3.48
N LEU A 198 -26.21 21.83 4.02
CA LEU A 198 -24.93 22.11 3.34
C LEU A 198 -23.72 21.29 3.82
N ASP A 199 -23.90 20.35 4.76
CA ASP A 199 -22.79 19.50 5.25
C ASP A 199 -22.51 18.26 4.35
N HIS A 200 -23.29 18.07 3.28
CA HIS A 200 -23.20 16.89 2.40
C HIS A 200 -21.94 16.81 1.50
N GLY A 201 -20.87 17.57 1.80
CA GLY A 201 -19.70 17.72 0.92
C GLY A 201 -18.32 17.53 1.56
N SER A 202 -18.21 17.45 2.89
CA SER A 202 -16.90 17.33 3.56
C SER A 202 -16.62 15.90 4.01
N LYS A 203 -15.71 15.18 3.35
CA LYS A 203 -15.30 13.84 3.84
C LYS A 203 -14.49 13.96 5.13
N ILE A 204 -13.61 14.96 5.25
CA ILE A 204 -12.73 15.11 6.43
C ILE A 204 -13.50 15.51 7.71
N SER A 205 -14.68 16.13 7.58
CA SER A 205 -15.50 16.52 8.73
C SER A 205 -16.37 15.39 9.26
N ARG A 206 -16.44 14.24 8.57
CA ARG A 206 -17.27 13.11 8.99
C ARG A 206 -16.79 12.53 10.32
N PRO A 207 -17.70 11.95 11.14
CA PRO A 207 -17.34 11.43 12.46
C PRO A 207 -16.19 10.41 12.46
N GLU A 208 -16.10 9.55 11.45
CA GLU A 208 -15.02 8.57 11.30
C GLU A 208 -13.64 9.18 11.03
N ASN A 209 -13.59 10.44 10.57
CA ASN A 209 -12.38 11.17 10.20
C ASN A 209 -12.02 12.27 11.22
N LYS A 210 -12.68 12.26 12.38
CA LYS A 210 -12.44 13.23 13.45
C LYS A 210 -10.96 13.18 13.89
N GLY A 211 -10.33 14.34 13.99
CA GLY A 211 -8.95 14.48 14.45
C GLY A 211 -7.89 14.31 13.35
N LEU A 212 -8.28 13.98 12.11
CA LEU A 212 -7.32 13.74 11.02
C LEU A 212 -6.85 15.01 10.30
N SER A 213 -7.42 16.18 10.60
CA SER A 213 -7.11 17.42 9.87
C SER A 213 -5.66 17.86 10.00
N ALA A 214 -5.01 17.64 11.16
CA ALA A 214 -3.61 17.97 11.36
C ALA A 214 -2.68 17.11 10.48
N ALA A 215 -2.98 15.80 10.39
CA ALA A 215 -2.27 14.90 9.48
C ALA A 215 -2.49 15.31 8.02
N LEU A 216 -3.72 15.65 7.63
CA LEU A 216 -4.00 16.11 6.27
C LEU A 216 -3.24 17.40 5.93
N ASN A 217 -3.19 18.39 6.85
CA ASN A 217 -2.43 19.62 6.65
C ASN A 217 -0.93 19.32 6.45
N LEU A 218 -0.35 18.41 7.24
CA LEU A 218 1.05 17.99 7.06
C LEU A 218 1.29 17.40 5.66
N LEU A 219 0.34 16.58 5.17
CA LEU A 219 0.43 16.04 3.81
C LEU A 219 0.27 17.14 2.75
N GLU A 220 -0.64 18.10 2.93
CA GLU A 220 -0.79 19.23 2.02
C GLU A 220 0.50 20.05 1.90
N GLU A 221 1.21 20.30 3.01
CA GLU A 221 2.51 20.99 2.98
C GLU A 221 3.61 20.14 2.31
N ALA A 222 3.72 18.86 2.66
CA ALA A 222 4.65 17.94 2.00
C ALA A 222 4.39 17.85 0.49
N LYS A 223 3.10 17.88 0.09
CA LYS A 223 2.70 17.91 -1.31
C LYS A 223 3.22 19.15 -2.03
N LYS A 224 3.05 20.33 -1.43
CA LYS A 224 3.56 21.60 -2.01
C LYS A 224 5.06 21.50 -2.26
N GLU A 225 5.82 20.98 -1.30
CA GLU A 225 7.26 20.77 -1.45
C GLU A 225 7.58 19.79 -2.60
N ILE A 226 6.91 18.63 -2.64
CA ILE A 226 7.08 17.61 -3.69
C ILE A 226 6.79 18.19 -5.08
N ASP A 227 5.70 18.93 -5.21
CA ASP A 227 5.27 19.51 -6.47
C ASP A 227 6.25 20.58 -6.97
N LEU A 228 6.96 21.29 -6.08
CA LEU A 228 7.95 22.31 -6.44
C LEU A 228 9.18 21.73 -7.15
N TYR A 229 9.67 20.57 -6.69
CA TYR A 229 10.84 19.92 -7.31
C TYR A 229 10.47 18.87 -8.38
N SER A 230 9.18 18.56 -8.53
CA SER A 230 8.72 17.57 -9.51
C SER A 230 9.00 18.01 -10.94
N LYS A 231 9.57 17.10 -11.74
CA LYS A 231 9.79 17.29 -13.18
C LYS A 231 8.65 16.76 -14.03
N CYS A 232 7.68 16.08 -13.40
CA CYS A 232 6.68 15.26 -14.08
C CYS A 232 5.23 15.64 -13.71
N GLY A 233 5.04 16.85 -13.18
CA GLY A 233 3.75 17.33 -12.72
C GLY A 233 3.47 17.00 -11.25
N PRO A 234 2.32 17.43 -10.73
CA PRO A 234 2.00 17.27 -9.31
C PRO A 234 1.76 15.81 -8.94
N ILE A 235 2.17 15.42 -7.73
CA ILE A 235 1.80 14.10 -7.18
C ILE A 235 0.28 14.06 -6.90
N SER A 236 -0.39 12.95 -7.14
CA SER A 236 -1.80 12.80 -6.74
C SER A 236 -1.92 12.71 -5.21
N PHE A 237 -3.02 13.21 -4.66
CA PHE A 237 -3.32 13.01 -3.23
C PHE A 237 -3.50 11.53 -2.89
N ALA A 238 -4.07 10.76 -3.81
CA ALA A 238 -4.24 9.32 -3.67
C ALA A 238 -2.89 8.60 -3.46
N ASP A 239 -1.85 8.93 -4.25
CA ASP A 239 -0.51 8.38 -4.02
C ASP A 239 0.10 8.94 -2.74
N LEU A 240 0.06 10.26 -2.54
CA LEU A 240 0.65 10.91 -1.37
C LEU A 240 0.17 10.31 -0.04
N ILE A 241 -1.14 10.11 0.11
CA ILE A 241 -1.75 9.54 1.32
C ILE A 241 -1.24 8.12 1.59
N GLN A 242 -1.17 7.27 0.56
CA GLN A 242 -0.72 5.90 0.73
C GLN A 242 0.79 5.83 1.03
N TYR A 243 1.60 6.68 0.39
CA TYR A 243 3.03 6.79 0.70
C TYR A 243 3.30 7.39 2.08
N ALA A 244 2.44 8.29 2.56
CA ALA A 244 2.50 8.76 3.94
C ALA A 244 2.21 7.62 4.92
N GLY A 245 1.21 6.78 4.65
CA GLY A 245 0.95 5.56 5.40
C GLY A 245 2.15 4.60 5.40
N GLN A 246 2.81 4.38 4.26
CA GLN A 246 4.05 3.61 4.19
C GLN A 246 5.16 4.21 5.07
N SER A 247 5.41 5.52 4.98
CA SER A 247 6.44 6.20 5.77
C SER A 247 6.14 6.14 7.27
N ALA A 248 4.88 6.31 7.67
CA ALA A 248 4.41 6.19 9.04
C ALA A 248 4.66 4.76 9.60
N ILE A 249 4.31 3.71 8.84
CA ILE A 249 4.59 2.32 9.22
C ILE A 249 6.09 2.06 9.38
N LYS A 250 6.91 2.51 8.42
CA LYS A 250 8.36 2.38 8.53
C LYS A 250 8.91 3.07 9.78
N SER A 251 8.33 4.20 10.18
CA SER A 251 8.67 4.86 11.44
C SER A 251 8.31 3.98 12.66
N THR A 252 7.16 3.31 12.65
CA THR A 252 6.79 2.38 13.75
C THR A 252 7.73 1.18 13.86
N PHE A 253 8.17 0.62 12.73
CA PHE A 253 9.14 -0.49 12.70
C PHE A 253 10.52 -0.04 13.20
N LEU A 254 10.98 1.13 12.75
CA LEU A 254 12.22 1.72 13.25
C LEU A 254 12.16 2.00 14.76
N ALA A 255 11.06 2.56 15.25
CA ALA A 255 10.87 2.80 16.68
C ALA A 255 10.90 1.49 17.50
N SER A 256 10.31 0.42 16.97
CA SER A 256 10.38 -0.91 17.58
C SER A 256 11.81 -1.45 17.64
N ALA A 257 12.59 -1.33 16.55
CA ALA A 257 13.98 -1.72 16.51
C ALA A 257 14.85 -0.94 17.51
N ILE A 258 14.68 0.38 17.60
CA ILE A 258 15.37 1.24 18.57
C ILE A 258 15.02 0.81 20.00
N ARG A 259 13.74 0.57 20.29
CA ARG A 259 13.27 0.08 21.59
C ARG A 259 13.90 -1.26 21.95
N LYS A 260 13.96 -2.21 21.00
CA LYS A 260 14.61 -3.53 21.18
C LYS A 260 16.12 -3.43 21.40
N CYS A 261 16.75 -2.36 20.91
CA CYS A 261 18.15 -2.03 21.18
C CYS A 261 18.35 -1.19 22.47
N GLY A 262 17.36 -1.12 23.35
CA GLY A 262 17.45 -0.38 24.61
C GLY A 262 17.47 1.14 24.44
N GLY A 263 16.88 1.65 23.36
CA GLY A 263 16.86 3.09 23.05
C GLY A 263 18.07 3.60 22.27
N ASN A 264 19.01 2.74 21.88
CA ASN A 264 20.16 3.15 21.07
C ASN A 264 19.76 3.32 19.59
N GLU A 265 19.73 4.55 19.12
CA GLU A 265 19.28 4.90 17.75
C GLU A 265 20.17 4.30 16.65
N GLU A 266 21.49 4.32 16.82
CA GLU A 266 22.42 3.79 15.81
C GLU A 266 22.27 2.28 15.63
N LYS A 267 22.20 1.54 16.75
CA LYS A 267 21.98 0.09 16.74
C LYS A 267 20.58 -0.25 16.23
N GLY A 268 19.57 0.51 16.63
CA GLY A 268 18.21 0.35 16.14
C GLY A 268 18.09 0.58 14.63
N SER A 269 18.75 1.62 14.11
CA SER A 269 18.81 1.91 12.67
C SER A 269 19.52 0.80 11.88
N LEU A 270 20.64 0.28 12.41
CA LEU A 270 21.32 -0.86 11.81
C LEU A 270 20.44 -2.12 11.81
N LEU A 271 19.76 -2.41 12.93
CA LEU A 271 18.85 -3.55 13.06
C LEU A 271 17.67 -3.43 12.08
N TYR A 272 17.03 -2.26 12.00
CA TYR A 272 15.94 -1.98 11.07
C TYR A 272 16.40 -2.06 9.60
N THR A 273 17.61 -1.59 9.29
CA THR A 273 18.15 -1.68 7.92
C THR A 273 18.31 -3.14 7.51
N ALA A 274 18.74 -4.01 8.43
CA ALA A 274 18.91 -5.43 8.18
C ALA A 274 17.59 -6.21 8.12
N TYR A 275 16.63 -5.93 9.01
CA TYR A 275 15.45 -6.78 9.23
C TYR A 275 14.09 -6.10 9.06
N GLY A 276 14.03 -4.80 8.76
CA GLY A 276 12.78 -4.03 8.62
C GLY A 276 11.99 -4.30 7.33
N SER A 277 12.12 -5.52 6.79
CA SER A 277 11.37 -6.04 5.65
C SER A 277 11.35 -5.12 4.41
N ASN A 278 12.44 -4.38 4.16
CA ASN A 278 12.51 -3.40 3.08
C ASN A 278 12.21 -4.01 1.70
N GLY A 279 12.58 -5.28 1.47
CA GLY A 279 12.30 -6.01 0.23
C GLY A 279 10.82 -6.33 0.00
N GLN A 280 10.00 -6.37 1.04
CA GLN A 280 8.57 -6.68 0.93
C GLN A 280 7.76 -5.53 0.31
N TRP A 281 8.29 -4.30 0.36
CA TRP A 281 7.64 -3.11 -0.21
C TRP A 281 7.65 -3.06 -1.74
N GLY A 282 8.34 -3.97 -2.44
CA GLY A 282 8.51 -3.90 -3.90
C GLY A 282 7.19 -3.84 -4.68
N LEU A 283 6.16 -4.59 -4.29
CA LEU A 283 4.86 -4.54 -4.97
C LEU A 283 4.10 -3.24 -4.67
N PHE A 284 4.11 -2.78 -3.42
CA PHE A 284 3.54 -1.49 -3.04
C PHE A 284 4.18 -0.34 -3.84
N ASP A 285 5.51 -0.37 -3.92
CA ASP A 285 6.31 0.64 -4.62
C ASP A 285 6.03 0.64 -6.13
N ARG A 286 5.75 -0.54 -6.71
CA ARG A 286 5.32 -0.67 -8.10
C ARG A 286 3.92 -0.09 -8.34
N GLN A 287 3.02 -0.17 -7.36
CA GLN A 287 1.67 0.39 -7.42
C GLN A 287 1.71 1.90 -7.15
N PHE A 288 2.20 2.67 -8.11
CA PHE A 288 2.35 4.12 -8.04
C PHE A 288 1.77 4.78 -9.29
N GLY A 289 0.92 5.80 -9.12
CA GLY A 289 0.13 6.38 -10.22
C GLY A 289 -1.37 6.17 -10.03
N ARG A 290 -1.88 6.46 -8.83
CA ARG A 290 -3.32 6.44 -8.50
C ARG A 290 -3.99 7.72 -8.98
N PHE A 291 -5.27 7.63 -9.33
CA PHE A 291 -6.07 8.78 -9.73
C PHE A 291 -6.78 9.42 -8.55
N ASP A 292 -6.77 10.76 -8.53
CA ASP A 292 -7.54 11.55 -7.58
C ASP A 292 -9.02 11.58 -7.95
N ALA A 293 -9.88 11.25 -6.99
CA ALA A 293 -11.31 11.51 -7.07
C ALA A 293 -11.57 13.01 -7.15
N GLN A 294 -12.64 13.38 -7.87
CA GLN A 294 -13.07 14.77 -8.03
C GLN A 294 -14.11 15.19 -6.98
N GLU A 295 -14.65 14.24 -6.23
CA GLU A 295 -15.67 14.46 -5.21
C GLU A 295 -15.49 13.50 -4.01
N PRO A 296 -16.12 13.79 -2.85
CA PRO A 296 -16.12 12.91 -1.70
C PRO A 296 -16.71 11.54 -2.02
N ASP A 297 -16.10 10.47 -1.51
CA ASP A 297 -16.73 9.14 -1.57
C ASP A 297 -18.05 9.11 -0.77
N PRO A 298 -18.98 8.20 -1.10
CA PRO A 298 -20.25 8.07 -0.40
C PRO A 298 -20.11 7.84 1.12
N GLU A 299 -21.06 8.37 1.87
CA GLU A 299 -21.12 8.29 3.34
C GLU A 299 -21.49 6.90 3.87
N GLY A 300 -21.24 6.67 5.16
CA GLY A 300 -21.68 5.47 5.87
C GLY A 300 -20.94 4.18 5.52
N ARG A 301 -19.79 4.28 4.82
CA ARG A 301 -19.00 3.11 4.41
C ARG A 301 -17.82 2.78 5.30
N VAL A 302 -17.45 3.69 6.21
CA VAL A 302 -16.28 3.58 7.09
C VAL A 302 -16.77 3.59 8.54
N PRO A 303 -16.44 2.55 9.35
CA PRO A 303 -16.79 2.52 10.77
C PRO A 303 -16.08 3.62 11.56
N GLN A 304 -16.72 4.09 12.64
CA GLN A 304 -16.02 4.88 13.66
C GLN A 304 -15.20 3.94 14.54
N TRP A 305 -13.93 3.71 14.22
CA TRP A 305 -13.09 2.66 14.83
C TRP A 305 -13.08 2.67 16.37
N GLU A 306 -13.08 3.85 17.00
CA GLU A 306 -13.09 3.99 18.47
C GLU A 306 -14.37 3.45 19.13
N LYS A 307 -15.48 3.39 18.39
CA LYS A 307 -16.81 2.98 18.90
C LYS A 307 -17.35 1.73 18.23
N ALA A 308 -16.75 1.32 17.12
CA ALA A 308 -17.19 0.18 16.34
C ALA A 308 -17.03 -1.12 17.14
N SER A 309 -18.01 -2.02 16.99
CA SER A 309 -17.87 -3.36 17.55
C SER A 309 -16.86 -4.19 16.75
N VAL A 310 -16.27 -5.23 17.36
CA VAL A 310 -15.37 -6.13 16.63
C VAL A 310 -16.07 -6.80 15.44
N GLN A 311 -17.37 -7.10 15.57
CA GLN A 311 -18.17 -7.65 14.46
C GLN A 311 -18.29 -6.66 13.30
N GLU A 312 -18.57 -5.38 13.58
CA GLU A 312 -18.63 -4.32 12.56
C GLU A 312 -17.30 -4.16 11.82
N MET A 313 -16.18 -4.22 12.57
CA MET A 313 -14.84 -4.21 11.97
C MET A 313 -14.58 -5.44 11.08
N LYS A 314 -14.95 -6.64 11.54
CA LYS A 314 -14.83 -7.89 10.74
C LYS A 314 -15.67 -7.83 9.47
N ASP A 315 -16.91 -7.37 9.58
CA ASP A 315 -17.83 -7.24 8.44
C ASP A 315 -17.28 -6.25 7.42
N LYS A 316 -16.69 -5.14 7.89
CA LYS A 316 -16.07 -4.15 7.01
C LYS A 316 -14.88 -4.72 6.24
N PHE A 317 -13.97 -5.40 6.92
CA PHE A 317 -12.82 -6.04 6.27
C PHE A 317 -13.29 -7.15 5.30
N SER A 318 -14.30 -7.93 5.68
CA SER A 318 -14.92 -8.97 4.84
C SER A 318 -15.53 -8.40 3.56
N ALA A 319 -16.24 -7.26 3.66
CA ALA A 319 -16.88 -6.61 2.52
C ALA A 319 -15.89 -6.17 1.42
N ILE A 320 -14.66 -5.82 1.81
CA ILE A 320 -13.59 -5.43 0.87
C ILE A 320 -12.68 -6.60 0.46
N GLY A 321 -13.04 -7.85 0.81
CA GLY A 321 -12.28 -9.05 0.45
C GLY A 321 -11.07 -9.33 1.34
N LEU A 322 -11.01 -8.70 2.53
CA LEU A 322 -10.10 -9.06 3.60
C LEU A 322 -10.84 -9.91 4.65
N GLY A 323 -10.16 -10.38 5.70
CA GLY A 323 -10.73 -11.22 6.75
C GLY A 323 -9.84 -11.14 7.99
N GLY A 324 -9.08 -12.20 8.28
CA GLY A 324 -8.14 -12.24 9.41
C GLY A 324 -7.06 -11.15 9.40
N GLN A 325 -6.90 -10.43 8.29
CA GLN A 325 -6.03 -9.25 8.18
C GLN A 325 -6.47 -8.06 9.05
N LEU A 326 -7.67 -8.08 9.64
CA LEU A 326 -8.07 -7.07 10.63
C LEU A 326 -7.03 -6.94 11.76
N ALA A 327 -6.54 -8.07 12.29
CA ALA A 327 -5.62 -8.09 13.42
C ALA A 327 -4.25 -7.46 13.08
N VAL A 328 -3.72 -7.70 11.87
CA VAL A 328 -2.41 -7.15 11.47
C VAL A 328 -2.45 -5.64 11.23
N MET A 329 -3.63 -5.09 10.95
CA MET A 329 -3.86 -3.67 10.77
C MET A 329 -4.22 -2.93 12.07
N SER A 330 -4.01 -3.53 13.25
CA SER A 330 -4.42 -2.94 14.54
C SER A 330 -3.90 -1.51 14.76
N ALA A 331 -2.68 -1.20 14.32
CA ALA A 331 -2.10 0.15 14.43
C ALA A 331 -2.81 1.24 13.60
N PHE A 332 -3.67 0.87 12.65
CA PHE A 332 -4.40 1.81 11.81
C PHE A 332 -5.77 2.22 12.38
N LEU A 333 -6.28 1.46 13.35
CA LEU A 333 -7.64 1.59 13.86
C LEU A 333 -7.72 2.55 15.07
N GLY A 334 -6.58 3.01 15.58
CA GLY A 334 -6.53 3.94 16.70
C GLY A 334 -5.10 4.25 17.16
N PRO A 335 -4.95 5.22 18.08
CA PRO A 335 -3.65 5.67 18.57
C PRO A 335 -2.96 4.68 19.51
N ASP A 336 -3.72 3.84 20.21
CA ASP A 336 -3.19 2.79 21.09
C ASP A 336 -3.43 1.40 20.46
N GLN A 337 -2.38 0.85 19.87
CA GLN A 337 -2.41 -0.48 19.26
C GLN A 337 -2.74 -1.58 20.27
N MET A 338 -2.27 -1.48 21.51
CA MET A 338 -2.46 -2.50 22.53
C MET A 338 -3.90 -2.50 23.05
N ALA A 339 -4.49 -1.31 23.25
CA ALA A 339 -5.90 -1.20 23.60
C ALA A 339 -6.80 -1.75 22.48
N THR A 340 -6.48 -1.43 21.22
CA THR A 340 -7.17 -1.97 20.04
C THR A 340 -7.07 -3.49 19.99
N GLU A 341 -5.88 -4.06 20.18
CA GLU A 341 -5.70 -5.52 20.17
C GLU A 341 -6.40 -6.22 21.34
N THR A 342 -6.45 -5.59 22.51
CA THR A 342 -7.21 -6.10 23.66
C THR A 342 -8.69 -6.21 23.33
N LEU A 343 -9.26 -5.20 22.64
CA LEU A 343 -10.63 -5.26 22.14
C LEU A 343 -10.80 -6.36 21.08
N LEU A 344 -9.90 -6.43 20.08
CA LEU A 344 -9.97 -7.43 19.01
C LEU A 344 -9.87 -8.87 19.53
N ALA A 345 -9.06 -9.10 20.57
CA ALA A 345 -8.89 -10.42 21.19
C ALA A 345 -10.13 -10.91 21.96
N THR A 346 -11.16 -10.08 22.14
CA THR A 346 -12.45 -10.53 22.71
C THR A 346 -13.25 -11.41 21.75
N ASP A 347 -12.99 -11.31 20.44
CA ASP A 347 -13.61 -12.14 19.41
C ASP A 347 -12.79 -13.40 19.14
N ARG A 348 -13.45 -14.57 19.15
CA ARG A 348 -12.78 -15.87 19.02
C ARG A 348 -12.11 -16.10 17.67
N ASP A 349 -12.60 -15.47 16.60
CA ASP A 349 -12.03 -15.66 15.26
C ASP A 349 -10.81 -14.75 15.03
N VAL A 350 -10.76 -13.61 15.72
CA VAL A 350 -9.69 -12.61 15.59
C VAL A 350 -8.57 -12.84 16.59
N ALA A 351 -8.87 -13.35 17.80
CA ALA A 351 -7.89 -13.57 18.87
C ALA A 351 -6.65 -14.39 18.44
N PRO A 352 -6.74 -15.50 17.69
CA PRO A 352 -5.56 -16.26 17.28
C PRO A 352 -4.58 -15.46 16.40
N TRP A 353 -5.12 -14.53 15.59
CA TRP A 353 -4.31 -13.64 14.76
C TRP A 353 -3.63 -12.55 15.58
N VAL A 354 -4.35 -11.97 16.56
CA VAL A 354 -3.78 -11.00 17.50
C VAL A 354 -2.60 -11.62 18.26
N GLU A 355 -2.80 -12.81 18.83
CA GLU A 355 -1.74 -13.52 19.54
C GLU A 355 -0.55 -13.86 18.64
N LYS A 356 -0.79 -14.26 17.37
CA LYS A 356 0.27 -14.51 16.39
C LYS A 356 1.15 -13.26 16.22
N TYR A 357 0.53 -12.09 16.02
CA TYR A 357 1.25 -10.86 15.75
C TYR A 357 1.91 -10.28 17.00
N GLN A 358 1.32 -10.46 18.19
CA GLN A 358 1.99 -10.14 19.45
C GLN A 358 3.26 -10.96 19.64
N ARG A 359 3.18 -12.30 19.48
CA ARG A 359 4.37 -13.18 19.53
C ARG A 359 5.41 -12.79 18.49
N SER A 360 4.99 -12.40 17.29
CA SER A 360 5.91 -11.90 16.25
C SER A 360 6.64 -10.64 16.72
N ARG A 361 5.93 -9.64 17.24
CA ARG A 361 6.52 -8.36 17.69
C ARG A 361 7.44 -8.50 18.91
N GLU A 362 7.25 -9.55 19.72
CA GLU A 362 8.17 -9.91 20.80
C GLU A 362 9.52 -10.44 20.29
N THR A 363 9.57 -11.01 19.08
CA THR A 363 10.85 -11.40 18.45
C THR A 363 11.65 -10.17 18.03
N VAL A 364 12.98 -10.33 17.88
CA VAL A 364 13.86 -9.21 17.48
C VAL A 364 13.46 -8.64 16.11
N SER A 365 13.20 -9.50 15.12
CA SER A 365 12.95 -9.08 13.73
C SER A 365 11.48 -8.88 13.38
N GLU A 366 10.53 -9.33 14.21
CA GLU A 366 9.08 -9.15 14.03
C GLU A 366 8.52 -9.43 12.63
N THR A 367 9.15 -10.38 11.94
CA THR A 367 9.05 -10.56 10.49
C THR A 367 7.63 -10.89 10.02
N ASP A 368 6.94 -11.82 10.69
CA ASP A 368 5.56 -12.18 10.30
C ASP A 368 4.61 -10.99 10.41
N TYR A 369 4.74 -10.17 11.46
CA TYR A 369 3.94 -8.95 11.60
C TYR A 369 4.24 -7.95 10.50
N GLU A 370 5.51 -7.62 10.25
CA GLU A 370 5.87 -6.64 9.21
C GLU A 370 5.42 -7.11 7.82
N VAL A 371 5.69 -8.36 7.46
CA VAL A 371 5.41 -8.91 6.14
C VAL A 371 3.90 -8.98 5.88
N ASP A 372 3.12 -9.48 6.84
CA ASP A 372 1.67 -9.58 6.70
C ASP A 372 1.00 -8.19 6.68
N LEU A 373 1.53 -7.24 7.45
CA LEU A 373 1.06 -5.84 7.46
C LEU A 373 1.29 -5.20 6.09
N ILE A 374 2.52 -5.30 5.56
CA ILE A 374 2.87 -4.74 4.24
C ILE A 374 2.01 -5.40 3.15
N THR A 375 1.82 -6.72 3.22
CA THR A 375 0.99 -7.46 2.27
C THR A 375 -0.45 -6.98 2.28
N THR A 376 -1.00 -6.73 3.47
CA THR A 376 -2.37 -6.24 3.62
C THR A 376 -2.49 -4.80 3.13
N LEU A 377 -1.58 -3.92 3.53
CA LEU A 377 -1.55 -2.53 3.11
C LEU A 377 -1.38 -2.40 1.59
N THR A 378 -0.56 -3.24 0.97
CA THR A 378 -0.37 -3.30 -0.49
C THR A 378 -1.67 -3.64 -1.22
N LYS A 379 -2.47 -4.57 -0.67
CA LYS A 379 -3.79 -4.87 -1.25
C LYS A 379 -4.73 -3.69 -1.07
N LEU A 380 -4.80 -3.17 0.16
CA LEU A 380 -5.71 -2.09 0.53
C LEU A 380 -5.45 -0.81 -0.28
N SER A 381 -4.18 -0.44 -0.45
CA SER A 381 -3.76 0.78 -1.13
C SER A 381 -4.00 0.76 -2.64
N ALA A 382 -4.36 -0.37 -3.24
CA ALA A 382 -4.66 -0.47 -4.67
C ALA A 382 -6.09 -0.96 -4.95
N LEU A 383 -6.94 -1.10 -3.92
CA LEU A 383 -8.33 -1.53 -4.10
C LEU A 383 -9.04 -0.62 -5.10
N GLY A 384 -9.68 -1.22 -6.11
CA GLY A 384 -10.46 -0.55 -7.17
C GLY A 384 -9.77 0.55 -7.99
N GLN A 385 -8.50 0.85 -7.71
CA GLN A 385 -7.67 1.76 -8.50
C GLN A 385 -7.08 1.04 -9.73
N GLN A 386 -7.06 1.73 -10.86
CA GLN A 386 -6.26 1.31 -12.02
C GLN A 386 -4.96 2.10 -11.99
N ILE A 387 -3.85 1.43 -11.71
CA ILE A 387 -2.55 2.10 -11.60
C ILE A 387 -2.03 2.49 -12.98
N ASN A 388 -1.74 3.77 -13.16
CA ASN A 388 -1.02 4.26 -14.33
C ASN A 388 0.50 4.07 -14.13
N TYR A 389 1.06 3.06 -14.78
CA TYR A 389 2.49 2.74 -14.71
C TYR A 389 3.38 3.74 -15.46
N GLU A 390 2.80 4.62 -16.27
CA GLU A 390 3.49 5.70 -17.00
C GLU A 390 3.36 7.04 -16.26
N ALA A 391 2.57 7.11 -15.18
CA ALA A 391 2.43 8.32 -14.37
C ALA A 391 3.80 8.81 -13.89
N TYR A 392 3.94 10.13 -13.76
CA TYR A 392 5.15 10.77 -13.25
C TYR A 392 6.42 10.53 -14.10
N ALA A 393 6.27 10.07 -15.35
CA ALA A 393 7.33 10.10 -16.35
C ALA A 393 7.37 11.45 -17.08
N TYR A 394 8.51 11.80 -17.66
CA TYR A 394 8.67 13.02 -18.45
C TYR A 394 9.55 12.79 -19.68
N PRO A 395 9.36 13.58 -20.77
CA PRO A 395 10.16 13.43 -21.98
C PRO A 395 11.66 13.59 -21.71
N VAL A 396 12.45 12.64 -22.21
CA VAL A 396 13.92 12.70 -22.14
C VAL A 396 14.41 13.61 -23.27
N GLN A 397 15.17 14.65 -22.92
CA GLN A 397 15.84 15.46 -23.93
C GLN A 397 16.88 14.60 -24.66
N ARG A 398 16.68 14.37 -25.96
CA ARG A 398 17.68 13.72 -26.81
C ARG A 398 18.83 14.71 -27.00
N VAL A 399 20.04 14.31 -26.60
CA VAL A 399 21.24 15.08 -26.91
C VAL A 399 21.47 15.00 -28.41
N ASP A 400 21.40 16.14 -29.07
CA ASP A 400 21.69 16.25 -30.49
C ASP A 400 23.22 16.27 -30.68
N PHE A 401 23.80 15.09 -30.87
CA PHE A 401 25.25 14.94 -31.05
C PHE A 401 25.78 15.69 -32.29
N SER A 402 24.92 16.08 -33.24
CA SER A 402 25.31 16.89 -34.40
C SER A 402 25.60 18.36 -34.05
N LYS A 403 25.17 18.82 -32.86
CA LYS A 403 25.42 20.18 -32.35
C LYS A 403 26.61 20.26 -31.40
N LEU A 404 27.20 19.12 -31.03
CA LEU A 404 28.44 19.09 -30.27
C LEU A 404 29.59 19.38 -31.24
N LYS A 405 30.13 20.60 -31.17
CA LYS A 405 31.42 20.90 -31.81
C LYS A 405 32.50 20.10 -31.06
N LEU A 406 32.96 19.03 -31.69
CA LEU A 406 34.13 18.25 -31.25
C LEU A 406 35.42 19.06 -31.43
#